data_AF-A0A4U1BBB0-F1
#
_entry.id   AF-A0A4U1BBB0-F1
#
_cell.length_a   1.000
_cell.length_b   1.000
_cell.length_c   1.000
_cell.angle_alpha   90.00
_cell.angle_beta   90.00
_cell.angle_gamma   90.00
#
_symmetry.space_group_name_H-M   'P 1'
#
loop_
_entity.id
_entity.type
_entity.pdbx_description
1 polymer ?
#
loop_
_entity_poly.entity_id
_entity_poly.type
_entity_poly.pdbx_seq_one_letter_code
_entity_poly.pdbx_strand_id
1 'polypeptide(L)'
;MTIAIVLIALLLLSLGFHFAGGWRLPELASNWGNIDLTIALTLVITGLVFIAVVVFMAWAVYRYRYRRERQAHYQPENARLEGWLTGLTALGITVMLVPGLYVYSDVVRVPEDAHQVEALAQQWSWQFRLPGEDGQLGRTDIKRITPDNPFGIDPADPLGQDDRLVASNRLHLPVDRPVKVLLRSKDVLHDFYVPQMRNKIDAVPGIVSSMWFTPTREGEFEILCAELCGVGHFNMRGSLLVESPESFQAWVAGLPTFAASMTASGSSDLSPQAREGETLASSQGCLACHGFESSPLAPSWLGLYGKQETLSDGSTLTVDEEYLIESIRQPGARLVKGYANVMPAYPALTELQLDAIIAYIRERGGSAGADDVAPVGEKSAPATPPAPEGAVTADPLSGEGLARSKGCIACHSLDGSPGVGPSWLGLAGSERTLTDGRTLIADEAYLHRAITEPAAELVEGYQPLMPPLPLTDDETQALIQYIQELSDSP
;
A
#
# COMPACT_ATOMS: atom_id res chain seq x y z
N MET A 1 -34.76 -13.86 33.35
CA MET A 1 -35.68 -13.71 32.20
C MET A 1 -35.11 -12.72 31.20
N THR A 2 -34.68 -11.54 31.65
CA THR A 2 -33.98 -10.53 30.85
C THR A 2 -32.84 -11.10 30.01
N ILE A 3 -31.94 -11.89 30.62
CA ILE A 3 -30.80 -12.51 29.89
C ILE A 3 -31.28 -13.40 28.73
N ALA A 4 -32.28 -14.25 28.93
CA ALA A 4 -32.81 -15.11 27.86
C ALA A 4 -33.43 -14.29 26.73
N ILE A 5 -34.13 -13.20 27.05
CA ILE A 5 -34.70 -12.27 26.05
C ILE A 5 -33.57 -11.59 25.27
N VAL A 6 -32.54 -11.11 25.96
CA VAL A 6 -31.37 -10.47 25.33
C VAL A 6 -30.65 -11.44 24.39
N LEU A 7 -30.44 -12.69 24.80
CA LEU A 7 -29.82 -13.72 23.94
C LEU A 7 -30.61 -13.96 22.65
N ILE A 8 -31.94 -14.09 22.74
CA ILE A 8 -32.78 -14.27 21.55
C ILE A 8 -32.82 -12.99 20.71
N ALA A 9 -32.87 -11.81 21.33
CA ALA A 9 -32.82 -10.55 20.60
C ALA A 9 -31.51 -10.38 19.83
N LEU A 10 -30.37 -10.68 20.45
CA LEU A 10 -29.05 -10.67 19.80
C LEU A 10 -28.99 -11.68 18.65
N LEU A 11 -29.50 -12.91 18.84
CA LEU A 11 -29.59 -13.89 17.76
C LEU A 11 -30.38 -13.37 16.56
N LEU A 12 -31.58 -12.82 16.80
CA LEU A 12 -32.42 -12.27 15.75
C LEU A 12 -31.78 -11.06 15.07
N LEU A 13 -31.09 -10.21 15.83
CA LEU A 13 -30.34 -9.06 15.30
C LEU A 13 -29.18 -9.53 14.41
N SER A 14 -28.40 -10.51 14.85
CA SER A 14 -27.28 -11.07 14.08
C SER A 14 -27.76 -11.73 12.78
N LEU A 15 -28.84 -12.52 12.84
CA LEU A 15 -29.44 -13.12 11.64
C LEU A 15 -30.01 -12.05 10.71
N GLY A 16 -30.74 -11.07 11.26
CA GLY A 16 -31.28 -9.95 10.50
C GLY A 16 -30.18 -9.15 9.80
N PHE A 17 -29.10 -8.83 10.51
CA PHE A 17 -27.93 -8.15 9.96
C PHE A 17 -27.27 -8.95 8.83
N HIS A 18 -27.11 -10.27 9.00
CA HIS A 18 -26.52 -11.13 7.97
C HIS A 18 -27.36 -11.15 6.68
N PHE A 19 -28.68 -11.40 6.80
CA PHE A 19 -29.54 -11.50 5.63
C PHE A 19 -29.86 -10.14 4.98
N ALA A 20 -29.85 -9.06 5.74
CA ALA A 20 -30.08 -7.70 5.22
C ALA A 20 -28.81 -7.02 4.68
N GLY A 21 -27.63 -7.36 5.19
CA GLY A 21 -26.40 -6.61 4.96
C GLY A 21 -25.75 -6.81 3.59
N GLY A 22 -26.18 -7.79 2.79
CA GLY A 22 -25.65 -8.00 1.44
C GLY A 22 -24.17 -8.43 1.36
N TRP A 23 -23.56 -8.79 2.50
CA TRP A 23 -22.16 -9.23 2.61
C TRP A 23 -21.95 -10.57 1.91
N ARG A 24 -21.70 -10.51 0.59
CA ARG A 24 -21.45 -11.67 -0.26
C ARG A 24 -20.00 -11.65 -0.72
N LEU A 25 -19.47 -12.84 -1.02
CA LEU A 25 -18.19 -12.93 -1.69
C LEU A 25 -18.29 -12.24 -3.07
N PRO A 26 -17.20 -11.61 -3.55
CA PRO A 26 -17.14 -11.10 -4.92
C PRO A 26 -17.47 -12.22 -5.91
N GLU A 27 -18.14 -11.90 -7.02
CA GLU A 27 -18.47 -12.91 -8.02
C GLU A 27 -17.23 -13.66 -8.50
N LEU A 28 -17.30 -14.99 -8.44
CA LEU A 28 -16.23 -15.89 -8.85
C LEU A 28 -15.87 -15.65 -10.33
N ALA A 29 -14.58 -15.61 -10.63
CA ALA A 29 -14.05 -15.48 -11.98
C ALA A 29 -12.97 -16.53 -12.28
N SER A 30 -13.01 -17.67 -11.57
CA SER A 30 -12.06 -18.77 -11.73
C SER A 30 -12.68 -20.14 -11.54
N ASN A 31 -11.91 -21.19 -11.82
CA ASN A 31 -12.25 -22.60 -11.60
C ASN A 31 -12.54 -22.99 -10.12
N TRP A 32 -12.35 -22.09 -9.16
CA TRP A 32 -12.39 -22.39 -7.73
C TRP A 32 -13.79 -22.38 -7.09
N GLY A 33 -14.83 -22.78 -7.83
CA GLY A 33 -16.20 -22.84 -7.32
C GLY A 33 -16.38 -23.78 -6.11
N ASN A 34 -15.53 -24.80 -5.98
CA ASN A 34 -15.56 -25.70 -4.82
C ASN A 34 -15.09 -25.01 -3.52
N ILE A 35 -14.28 -23.95 -3.59
CA ILE A 35 -13.93 -23.13 -2.43
C ILE A 35 -15.18 -22.40 -1.93
N ASP A 36 -15.94 -21.77 -2.84
CA ASP A 36 -17.20 -21.09 -2.50
C ASP A 36 -18.21 -22.06 -1.89
N LEU A 37 -18.33 -23.27 -2.44
CA LEU A 37 -19.17 -24.33 -1.88
C LEU A 37 -18.73 -24.69 -0.45
N THR A 38 -17.43 -24.86 -0.21
CA THR A 38 -16.90 -25.23 1.11
C THR A 38 -17.15 -24.12 2.14
N ILE A 39 -16.98 -22.86 1.74
CA ILE A 39 -17.30 -21.69 2.58
C ILE A 39 -18.80 -21.63 2.89
N ALA A 40 -19.65 -21.83 1.88
CA ALA A 40 -21.10 -21.81 2.05
C ALA A 40 -21.59 -22.96 2.97
N LEU A 41 -21.08 -24.17 2.78
CA LEU A 41 -21.38 -25.32 3.66
C LEU A 41 -20.94 -25.03 5.09
N THR A 42 -19.74 -24.48 5.28
CA THR A 42 -19.23 -24.10 6.60
C THR A 42 -20.14 -23.07 7.26
N LEU A 43 -20.54 -22.03 6.55
CA LEU A 43 -21.44 -20.99 7.04
C LEU A 43 -22.81 -21.57 7.45
N VAL A 44 -23.40 -22.43 6.63
CA VAL A 44 -24.70 -23.06 6.94
C VAL A 44 -24.60 -23.97 8.17
N ILE A 45 -23.61 -24.87 8.21
CA ILE A 45 -23.45 -25.83 9.31
C ILE A 45 -23.18 -25.10 10.64
N THR A 46 -22.20 -24.19 10.64
CA THR A 46 -21.86 -23.41 11.84
C THR A 46 -22.99 -22.49 12.26
N GLY A 47 -23.72 -21.89 11.31
CA GLY A 47 -24.90 -21.07 11.57
C GLY A 47 -26.02 -21.85 12.25
N LEU A 48 -26.32 -23.07 11.79
CA LEU A 48 -27.31 -23.95 12.44
C LEU A 48 -26.90 -24.33 13.86
N VAL A 49 -25.62 -24.68 14.07
CA VAL A 49 -25.08 -24.99 15.41
C VAL A 49 -25.14 -23.76 16.32
N PHE A 50 -24.77 -22.58 15.81
CA PHE A 50 -24.85 -21.32 16.54
C PHE A 50 -26.28 -21.03 17.00
N ILE A 51 -27.27 -21.14 16.11
CA ILE A 51 -28.70 -20.99 16.46
C ILE A 51 -29.10 -21.99 17.54
N ALA A 52 -28.76 -23.27 17.36
CA ALA A 52 -29.11 -24.33 18.31
C ALA A 52 -28.53 -24.07 19.72
N VAL A 53 -27.25 -23.71 19.79
CA VAL A 53 -26.55 -23.42 21.05
C VAL A 53 -27.14 -22.19 21.75
N VAL A 54 -27.38 -21.10 21.01
CA VAL A 54 -27.93 -19.87 21.60
C VAL A 54 -29.37 -20.08 22.09
N VAL A 55 -30.22 -20.78 21.30
CA VAL A 55 -31.58 -21.13 21.71
C VAL A 55 -31.58 -22.05 22.92
N PHE A 56 -30.70 -23.06 22.94
CA PHE A 56 -30.54 -23.96 24.08
C PHE A 56 -30.10 -23.20 25.34
N MET A 57 -29.14 -22.30 25.23
CA MET A 57 -28.68 -21.46 26.34
C MET A 57 -29.80 -20.54 26.86
N ALA A 58 -30.55 -19.88 25.97
CA ALA A 58 -31.70 -19.05 26.35
C ALA A 58 -32.79 -19.88 27.05
N TRP A 59 -33.08 -21.08 26.52
CA TRP A 59 -34.00 -22.04 27.13
C TRP A 59 -33.51 -22.47 28.51
N ALA A 60 -32.23 -22.80 28.68
CA ALA A 60 -31.67 -23.23 29.96
C ALA A 60 -31.77 -22.11 31.01
N VAL A 61 -31.38 -20.88 30.64
CA VAL A 61 -31.49 -19.69 31.51
C VAL A 61 -32.96 -19.43 31.90
N TYR A 62 -33.91 -19.62 30.97
CA TYR A 62 -35.33 -19.43 31.25
C TYR A 62 -35.89 -20.55 32.15
N ARG A 63 -35.62 -21.81 31.81
CA ARG A 63 -36.20 -23.01 32.42
C ARG A 63 -35.62 -23.32 33.80
N TYR A 64 -34.33 -23.07 33.98
CA TYR A 64 -33.58 -23.31 35.22
C TYR A 64 -33.28 -22.03 36.01
N ARG A 65 -33.97 -20.92 35.69
CA ARG A 65 -33.89 -19.69 36.50
C ARG A 65 -34.14 -19.96 37.98
N TYR A 66 -33.44 -19.22 38.85
CA TYR A 66 -33.56 -19.34 40.29
C TYR A 66 -35.03 -19.22 40.76
N ARG A 67 -35.43 -20.12 41.65
CA ARG A 67 -36.69 -20.07 42.40
C ARG A 67 -36.40 -20.58 43.80
N ARG A 68 -36.85 -19.86 44.84
CA ARG A 68 -36.55 -20.17 46.25
C ARG A 68 -36.89 -21.61 46.64
N GLU A 69 -37.99 -22.15 46.11
CA GLU A 69 -38.48 -23.50 46.43
C GLU A 69 -37.88 -24.61 45.54
N ARG A 70 -37.00 -24.27 44.61
CA ARG A 70 -36.42 -25.24 43.67
C ARG A 70 -34.96 -25.51 44.02
N GLN A 71 -34.68 -26.73 44.44
CA GLN A 71 -33.31 -27.21 44.61
C GLN A 71 -32.71 -27.63 43.26
N ALA A 72 -31.45 -27.29 43.01
CA ALA A 72 -30.74 -27.73 41.82
C ALA A 72 -30.45 -29.24 41.90
N HIS A 73 -30.67 -29.96 40.80
CA HIS A 73 -30.28 -31.36 40.70
C HIS A 73 -28.77 -31.46 40.53
N TYR A 74 -28.09 -32.20 41.42
CA TYR A 74 -26.65 -32.41 41.35
C TYR A 74 -26.34 -33.64 40.48
N GLN A 75 -25.93 -33.39 39.24
CA GLN A 75 -25.48 -34.41 38.30
C GLN A 75 -24.25 -33.86 37.55
N PRO A 76 -23.03 -34.07 38.06
CA PRO A 76 -21.82 -33.50 37.48
C PRO A 76 -21.35 -34.22 36.20
N GLU A 77 -21.75 -35.49 36.01
CA GLU A 77 -21.29 -36.32 34.90
C GLU A 77 -22.45 -37.10 34.25
N ASN A 78 -22.30 -37.37 32.96
CA ASN A 78 -23.20 -38.23 32.21
C ASN A 78 -22.45 -38.83 31.02
N ALA A 79 -21.77 -39.96 31.26
CA ALA A 79 -20.94 -40.64 30.27
C ALA A 79 -21.68 -40.97 28.95
N ARG A 80 -22.99 -41.26 29.01
CA ARG A 80 -23.80 -41.49 27.81
C ARG A 80 -23.95 -40.20 27.00
N LEU A 81 -24.27 -39.08 27.66
CA LEU A 81 -24.40 -37.76 27.04
C LEU A 81 -23.09 -37.30 26.41
N GLU A 82 -22.02 -37.39 27.19
CA GLU A 82 -20.66 -37.05 26.76
C GLU A 82 -20.26 -37.89 25.53
N GLY A 83 -20.44 -39.21 25.59
CA GLY A 83 -20.07 -40.11 24.48
C GLY A 83 -20.78 -39.78 23.17
N TRP A 84 -22.10 -39.54 23.18
CA TRP A 84 -22.80 -39.22 21.93
C TRP A 84 -22.51 -37.80 21.44
N LEU A 85 -22.34 -36.80 22.32
CA LEU A 85 -21.94 -35.44 21.93
C LEU A 85 -20.56 -35.41 21.30
N THR A 86 -19.59 -36.14 21.89
CA THR A 86 -18.25 -36.29 21.33
C THR A 86 -18.30 -36.97 19.97
N GLY A 87 -19.04 -38.07 19.84
CA GLY A 87 -19.20 -38.78 18.56
C GLY A 87 -19.86 -37.93 17.48
N LEU A 88 -20.94 -37.21 17.83
CA LEU A 88 -21.63 -36.30 16.92
C LEU A 88 -20.72 -35.14 16.47
N THR A 89 -19.97 -34.54 17.41
CA THR A 89 -19.03 -33.44 17.11
C THR A 89 -17.90 -33.92 16.20
N ALA A 90 -17.31 -35.08 16.51
CA ALA A 90 -16.27 -35.68 15.68
C ALA A 90 -16.77 -35.99 14.25
N LEU A 91 -17.98 -36.52 14.13
CA LEU A 91 -18.62 -36.75 12.83
C LEU A 91 -18.84 -35.43 12.08
N GLY A 92 -19.38 -34.40 12.75
CA GLY A 92 -19.59 -33.08 12.16
C GLY A 92 -18.32 -32.45 11.62
N ILE A 93 -17.24 -32.44 12.43
CA ILE A 93 -15.93 -31.94 12.01
C ILE A 93 -15.38 -32.76 10.83
N THR A 94 -15.50 -34.09 10.86
CA THR A 94 -15.03 -34.96 9.77
C THR A 94 -15.76 -34.64 8.47
N VAL A 95 -17.09 -34.49 8.51
CA VAL A 95 -17.90 -34.12 7.33
C VAL A 95 -17.53 -32.74 6.80
N MET A 96 -17.18 -31.79 7.66
CA MET A 96 -16.71 -30.46 7.23
C MET A 96 -15.30 -30.49 6.64
N LEU A 97 -14.41 -31.34 7.16
CA LEU A 97 -12.99 -31.36 6.80
C LEU A 97 -12.71 -32.15 5.50
N VAL A 98 -13.41 -33.26 5.27
CA VAL A 98 -13.17 -34.13 4.09
C VAL A 98 -13.30 -33.40 2.74
N PRO A 99 -14.35 -32.59 2.47
CA PRO A 99 -14.43 -31.81 1.25
C PRO A 99 -13.27 -30.81 1.11
N GLY A 100 -12.86 -30.17 2.21
CA GLY A 100 -11.74 -29.24 2.22
C GLY A 100 -10.40 -29.90 1.82
N LEU A 101 -10.17 -31.15 2.25
CA LEU A 101 -8.98 -31.91 1.84
C LEU A 101 -8.96 -32.22 0.34
N TYR A 102 -10.12 -32.51 -0.26
CA TYR A 102 -10.23 -32.74 -1.70
C TYR A 102 -9.90 -31.46 -2.47
N VAL A 103 -10.49 -30.33 -2.08
CA VAL A 103 -10.21 -29.02 -2.68
C VAL A 103 -8.73 -28.64 -2.52
N TYR A 104 -8.15 -28.89 -1.35
CA TYR A 104 -6.72 -28.63 -1.12
C TYR A 104 -5.83 -29.47 -2.05
N SER A 105 -6.18 -30.74 -2.28
CA SER A 105 -5.46 -31.60 -3.22
C SER A 105 -5.48 -31.04 -4.66
N ASP A 106 -6.57 -30.39 -5.07
CA ASP A 106 -6.66 -29.74 -6.38
C ASP A 106 -5.80 -28.46 -6.40
N VAL A 107 -5.86 -27.64 -5.35
CA VAL A 107 -5.06 -26.40 -5.24
C VAL A 107 -3.55 -26.66 -5.34
N VAL A 108 -3.05 -27.76 -4.77
CA VAL A 108 -1.60 -28.08 -4.85
C VAL A 108 -1.20 -28.79 -6.15
N ARG A 109 -2.15 -29.25 -6.97
CA ARG A 109 -1.88 -29.94 -8.24
C ARG A 109 -2.04 -29.00 -9.42
N VAL A 110 -0.92 -28.42 -9.87
CA VAL A 110 -0.89 -27.53 -11.03
C VAL A 110 -1.11 -28.33 -12.32
N PRO A 111 -1.97 -27.88 -13.26
CA PRO A 111 -2.09 -28.46 -14.60
C PRO A 111 -0.76 -28.42 -15.37
N GLU A 112 -0.47 -29.46 -16.15
CA GLU A 112 0.79 -29.54 -16.91
C GLU A 112 0.87 -28.52 -18.05
N ASP A 113 -0.28 -28.10 -18.58
CA ASP A 113 -0.43 -27.10 -19.65
C ASP A 113 -0.60 -25.67 -19.12
N ALA A 114 -0.39 -25.44 -17.82
CA ALA A 114 -0.54 -24.13 -17.20
C ALA A 114 0.49 -23.14 -17.76
N HIS A 115 0.00 -22.02 -18.30
CA HIS A 115 0.83 -20.91 -18.74
C HIS A 115 1.55 -20.30 -17.53
N GLN A 116 2.86 -20.14 -17.63
CA GLN A 116 3.65 -19.60 -16.53
C GLN A 116 3.72 -18.08 -16.58
N VAL A 117 3.62 -17.45 -15.42
CA VAL A 117 3.94 -16.03 -15.23
C VAL A 117 4.66 -15.89 -13.89
N GLU A 118 5.66 -15.02 -13.81
CA GLU A 118 6.25 -14.64 -12.53
C GLU A 118 5.72 -13.28 -12.11
N ALA A 119 5.23 -13.17 -10.86
CA ALA A 119 4.98 -11.92 -10.19
C ALA A 119 6.05 -11.67 -9.14
N LEU A 120 6.69 -10.51 -9.24
CA LEU A 120 7.75 -10.05 -8.37
C LEU A 120 7.23 -8.89 -7.52
N ALA A 121 7.16 -9.13 -6.21
CA ALA A 121 6.72 -8.17 -5.22
C ALA A 121 7.88 -7.29 -4.75
N GLN A 122 7.59 -6.01 -4.51
CA GLN A 122 8.43 -5.08 -3.77
C GLN A 122 7.56 -4.08 -3.03
N GLN A 123 8.09 -3.38 -2.02
CA GLN A 123 7.45 -2.23 -1.41
C GLN A 123 7.36 -1.09 -2.46
N TRP A 124 6.19 -0.64 -2.92
CA TRP A 124 4.84 -1.21 -2.79
C TRP A 124 4.23 -1.38 -4.19
N SER A 125 4.81 -2.28 -5.00
CA SER A 125 4.45 -2.51 -6.40
C SER A 125 4.62 -3.96 -6.84
N TRP A 126 4.00 -4.29 -7.97
CA TRP A 126 4.03 -5.61 -8.58
C TRP A 126 4.65 -5.52 -9.97
N GLN A 127 5.66 -6.32 -10.26
CA GLN A 127 6.22 -6.43 -11.60
C GLN A 127 6.00 -7.85 -12.13
N PHE A 128 5.84 -8.00 -13.44
CA PHE A 128 5.57 -9.30 -14.03
C PHE A 128 6.53 -9.64 -15.16
N ARG A 129 6.84 -10.93 -15.31
CA ARG A 129 7.48 -11.44 -16.53
C ARG A 129 6.83 -12.73 -16.99
N LEU A 130 6.77 -12.88 -18.31
CA LEU A 130 6.21 -14.05 -18.99
C LEU A 130 7.32 -14.75 -19.78
N PRO A 131 7.24 -16.08 -19.96
CA PRO A 131 8.15 -16.80 -20.83
C PRO A 131 8.01 -16.30 -22.27
N GLY A 132 9.09 -16.45 -23.05
CA GLY A 132 9.09 -16.11 -24.47
C GLY A 132 8.52 -17.23 -25.34
N GLU A 133 9.10 -17.41 -26.53
CA GLU A 133 8.65 -18.43 -27.49
C GLU A 133 8.98 -19.86 -27.01
N ASP A 134 9.99 -20.00 -26.16
CA ASP A 134 10.42 -21.28 -25.61
C ASP A 134 9.53 -21.83 -24.48
N GLY A 135 8.58 -21.01 -24.00
CA GLY A 135 7.64 -21.35 -22.93
C GLY A 135 8.27 -21.51 -21.55
N GLN A 136 9.53 -21.11 -21.37
CA GLN A 136 10.27 -21.22 -20.12
C GLN A 136 10.72 -19.85 -19.62
N LEU A 137 10.91 -19.74 -18.30
CA LEU A 137 11.45 -18.53 -17.68
C LEU A 137 12.94 -18.71 -17.41
N GLY A 138 13.71 -17.66 -17.68
CA GLY A 138 15.14 -17.62 -17.34
C GLY A 138 15.42 -17.71 -15.85
N ARG A 139 16.61 -18.22 -15.49
CA ARG A 139 17.09 -18.23 -14.11
C ARG A 139 17.31 -16.81 -13.61
N THR A 140 17.12 -16.63 -12.31
CA THR A 140 17.27 -15.34 -11.63
C THR A 140 18.12 -15.46 -10.36
N ASP A 141 18.81 -14.38 -10.00
CA ASP A 141 19.53 -14.25 -8.73
C ASP A 141 19.29 -12.85 -8.15
N ILE A 142 19.03 -12.76 -6.84
CA ILE A 142 18.80 -11.49 -6.15
C ILE A 142 20.00 -10.54 -6.26
N LYS A 143 21.23 -11.06 -6.36
CA LYS A 143 22.47 -10.27 -6.53
C LYS A 143 22.56 -9.59 -7.89
N ARG A 144 21.73 -10.00 -8.85
CA ARG A 144 21.67 -9.42 -10.19
C ARG A 144 20.56 -8.39 -10.34
N ILE A 145 19.78 -8.14 -9.29
CA ILE A 145 18.76 -7.11 -9.30
C ILE A 145 19.46 -5.75 -9.35
N THR A 146 19.23 -5.04 -10.44
CA THR A 146 19.67 -3.67 -10.69
C THR A 146 18.51 -2.89 -11.30
N PRO A 147 18.60 -1.55 -11.44
CA PRO A 147 17.58 -0.78 -12.16
C PRO A 147 17.31 -1.32 -13.58
N ASP A 148 18.37 -1.68 -14.32
CA ASP A 148 18.28 -2.23 -15.68
C ASP A 148 17.82 -3.69 -15.72
N ASN A 149 17.98 -4.44 -14.62
CA ASN A 149 17.61 -5.84 -14.50
C ASN A 149 16.77 -6.05 -13.23
N PRO A 150 15.54 -5.53 -13.19
CA PRO A 150 14.75 -5.50 -11.96
C PRO A 150 14.31 -6.89 -11.50
N PHE A 151 14.31 -7.90 -12.38
CA PHE A 151 13.99 -9.30 -12.07
C PHE A 151 15.20 -10.13 -11.63
N GLY A 152 16.41 -9.61 -11.84
CA GLY A 152 17.67 -10.30 -11.57
C GLY A 152 17.92 -11.48 -12.51
N ILE A 153 17.44 -11.40 -13.76
CA ILE A 153 17.61 -12.46 -14.79
C ILE A 153 19.10 -12.64 -15.08
N ASP A 154 19.54 -13.88 -15.21
CA ASP A 154 20.92 -14.20 -15.58
C ASP A 154 21.19 -13.85 -17.06
N PRO A 155 22.01 -12.85 -17.39
CA PRO A 155 22.27 -12.48 -18.78
C PRO A 155 22.97 -13.56 -19.59
N ALA A 156 23.59 -14.54 -18.93
CA ALA A 156 24.22 -15.68 -19.58
C ALA A 156 23.26 -16.86 -19.82
N ASP A 157 22.02 -16.80 -19.32
CA ASP A 157 21.02 -17.85 -19.50
C ASP A 157 20.26 -17.65 -20.81
N PRO A 158 20.36 -18.58 -21.78
CA PRO A 158 19.64 -18.48 -23.05
C PRO A 158 18.12 -18.48 -22.89
N LEU A 159 17.59 -19.20 -21.89
CA LEU A 159 16.14 -19.30 -21.63
C LEU A 159 15.55 -18.00 -21.07
N GLY A 160 16.40 -17.09 -20.59
CA GLY A 160 15.94 -15.80 -20.08
C GLY A 160 15.97 -14.69 -21.11
N GLN A 161 16.51 -14.92 -22.31
CA GLN A 161 16.74 -13.84 -23.28
C GLN A 161 15.44 -13.37 -23.93
N ASP A 162 14.49 -14.27 -24.15
CA ASP A 162 13.19 -14.01 -24.74
C ASP A 162 12.07 -13.79 -23.71
N ASP A 163 12.38 -13.86 -22.40
CA ASP A 163 11.47 -13.47 -21.31
C ASP A 163 10.85 -12.10 -21.61
N ARG A 164 9.53 -12.02 -21.59
CA ARG A 164 8.77 -10.79 -21.86
C ARG A 164 8.54 -10.03 -20.56
N LEU A 165 9.02 -8.80 -20.50
CA LEU A 165 9.00 -7.99 -19.28
C LEU A 165 7.78 -7.06 -19.27
N VAL A 166 7.08 -7.03 -18.14
CA VAL A 166 5.96 -6.13 -17.89
C VAL A 166 6.39 -5.11 -16.87
N ALA A 167 6.65 -3.89 -17.34
CA ALA A 167 7.11 -2.80 -16.48
C ALA A 167 5.98 -2.18 -15.64
N SER A 168 4.71 -2.42 -15.99
CA SER A 168 3.55 -1.88 -15.30
C SER A 168 3.05 -2.80 -14.18
N ASN A 169 2.28 -2.23 -13.24
CA ASN A 169 1.54 -2.98 -12.21
C ASN A 169 0.30 -3.71 -12.77
N ARG A 170 0.26 -4.00 -14.08
CA ARG A 170 -0.90 -4.61 -14.75
C ARG A 170 -0.50 -5.93 -15.40
N LEU A 171 -1.05 -7.02 -14.87
CA LEU A 171 -0.94 -8.36 -15.43
C LEU A 171 -2.08 -8.61 -16.41
N HIS A 172 -1.78 -9.13 -17.59
CA HIS A 172 -2.79 -9.62 -18.53
C HIS A 172 -2.76 -11.15 -18.53
N LEU A 173 -3.93 -11.79 -18.59
CA LEU A 173 -4.07 -13.24 -18.72
C LEU A 173 -5.20 -13.62 -19.68
N PRO A 174 -5.05 -14.72 -20.44
CA PRO A 174 -6.12 -15.22 -21.30
C PRO A 174 -7.23 -15.91 -20.49
N VAL A 175 -8.49 -15.67 -20.86
CA VAL A 175 -9.65 -16.40 -20.34
C VAL A 175 -9.61 -17.88 -20.75
N ASP A 176 -10.16 -18.75 -19.90
CA ASP A 176 -10.30 -20.20 -20.08
C ASP A 176 -8.97 -20.95 -20.29
N ARG A 177 -7.87 -20.40 -19.78
CA ARG A 177 -6.55 -21.04 -19.79
C ARG A 177 -5.99 -21.18 -18.37
N PRO A 178 -5.44 -22.35 -17.99
CA PRO A 178 -4.79 -22.50 -16.70
C PRO A 178 -3.52 -21.65 -16.66
N VAL A 179 -3.31 -20.95 -15.55
CA VAL A 179 -2.15 -20.10 -15.32
C VAL A 179 -1.50 -20.51 -14.01
N LYS A 180 -0.17 -20.67 -14.04
CA LYS A 180 0.68 -20.85 -12.87
C LYS A 180 1.43 -19.56 -12.61
N VAL A 181 1.11 -18.91 -11.49
CA VAL A 181 1.80 -17.70 -11.04
C VAL A 181 2.93 -18.12 -10.09
N LEU A 182 4.16 -17.89 -10.50
CA LEU A 182 5.35 -17.97 -9.65
C LEU A 182 5.49 -16.66 -8.88
N LEU A 183 5.77 -16.73 -7.59
CA LEU A 183 5.76 -15.58 -6.70
C LEU A 183 7.12 -15.44 -6.04
N ARG A 184 7.68 -14.23 -6.13
CA ARG A 184 8.95 -13.84 -5.50
C ARG A 184 8.80 -12.48 -4.83
N SER A 185 9.62 -12.23 -3.82
CA SER A 185 9.77 -10.92 -3.21
C SER A 185 11.21 -10.43 -3.27
N LYS A 186 11.40 -9.12 -3.50
CA LYS A 186 12.69 -8.45 -3.45
C LYS A 186 13.11 -8.08 -2.02
N ASP A 187 12.16 -7.88 -1.12
CA ASP A 187 12.38 -7.23 0.18
C ASP A 187 11.74 -7.99 1.35
N VAL A 188 10.46 -7.77 1.63
CA VAL A 188 9.71 -8.31 2.78
C VAL A 188 8.65 -9.32 2.34
N LEU A 189 7.92 -9.90 3.28
CA LEU A 189 6.75 -10.71 2.94
C LEU A 189 5.67 -9.85 2.28
N HIS A 190 5.08 -10.38 1.22
CA HIS A 190 3.86 -9.89 0.59
C HIS A 190 2.93 -11.09 0.36
N ASP A 191 1.68 -10.87 -0.01
CA ASP A 191 0.76 -11.94 -0.42
C ASP A 191 0.04 -11.48 -1.68
N PHE A 192 0.13 -12.29 -2.74
CA PHE A 192 -0.53 -12.01 -4.00
C PHE A 192 -1.97 -12.51 -3.94
N TYR A 193 -2.92 -11.58 -3.89
CA TYR A 193 -4.34 -11.92 -3.77
C TYR A 193 -5.21 -11.24 -4.82
N VAL A 194 -5.94 -12.06 -5.58
CA VAL A 194 -7.05 -11.59 -6.42
C VAL A 194 -8.35 -12.22 -5.89
N PRO A 195 -9.26 -11.46 -5.25
CA PRO A 195 -10.42 -12.03 -4.57
C PRO A 195 -11.30 -12.93 -5.44
N GLN A 196 -11.53 -12.55 -6.70
CA GLN A 196 -12.36 -13.28 -7.66
C GLN A 196 -11.69 -14.58 -8.14
N MET A 197 -10.38 -14.72 -7.93
CA MET A 197 -9.61 -15.95 -8.22
C MET A 197 -9.54 -16.89 -7.01
N ARG A 198 -10.05 -16.51 -5.83
CA ARG A 198 -10.16 -17.34 -4.59
C ARG A 198 -8.87 -17.98 -4.10
N ASN A 199 -7.74 -17.51 -4.60
CA ASN A 199 -6.45 -18.05 -4.27
C ASN A 199 -5.54 -16.88 -3.87
N LYS A 200 -4.74 -17.12 -2.84
CA LYS A 200 -3.80 -16.16 -2.27
C LYS A 200 -2.60 -16.95 -1.76
N ILE A 201 -1.39 -16.49 -2.05
CA ILE A 201 -0.16 -17.13 -1.59
C ILE A 201 0.88 -16.04 -1.32
N ASP A 202 1.62 -16.23 -0.24
CA ASP A 202 2.70 -15.34 0.16
C ASP A 202 3.83 -15.34 -0.88
N ALA A 203 4.27 -14.16 -1.28
CA ALA A 203 5.55 -13.96 -1.95
C ALA A 203 6.64 -13.80 -0.89
N VAL A 204 7.49 -14.82 -0.76
CA VAL A 204 8.44 -14.93 0.35
C VAL A 204 9.86 -14.59 -0.12
N PRO A 205 10.58 -13.65 0.54
CA PRO A 205 11.97 -13.37 0.21
C PRO A 205 12.83 -14.65 0.27
N GLY A 206 13.53 -14.94 -0.83
CA GLY A 206 14.42 -16.11 -0.93
C GLY A 206 13.76 -17.44 -1.31
N ILE A 207 12.44 -17.49 -1.51
CA ILE A 207 11.71 -18.69 -1.95
C ILE A 207 10.85 -18.33 -3.16
N VAL A 208 10.74 -19.26 -4.13
CA VAL A 208 9.74 -19.15 -5.20
C VAL A 208 8.52 -19.95 -4.78
N SER A 209 7.49 -19.27 -4.30
CA SER A 209 6.18 -19.86 -4.07
C SER A 209 5.37 -19.87 -5.37
N SER A 210 4.26 -20.62 -5.41
CA SER A 210 3.42 -20.64 -6.60
C SER A 210 1.96 -20.88 -6.26
N MET A 211 1.09 -20.30 -7.09
CA MET A 211 -0.33 -20.56 -7.10
C MET A 211 -0.80 -20.84 -8.53
N TRP A 212 -2.00 -21.41 -8.67
CA TRP A 212 -2.60 -21.58 -9.98
C TRP A 212 -4.12 -21.33 -9.94
N PHE A 213 -4.65 -20.91 -11.08
CA PHE A 213 -6.07 -20.77 -11.33
C PHE A 213 -6.31 -20.72 -12.85
N THR A 214 -7.54 -20.97 -13.27
CA THR A 214 -8.02 -20.74 -14.64
C THR A 214 -9.02 -19.60 -14.57
N PRO A 215 -8.74 -18.40 -15.14
CA PRO A 215 -9.73 -17.34 -15.25
C PRO A 215 -10.90 -17.80 -16.11
N THR A 216 -12.14 -17.58 -15.69
CA THR A 216 -13.36 -18.02 -16.41
C THR A 216 -14.24 -16.86 -16.86
N ARG A 217 -13.79 -15.62 -16.63
CA ARG A 217 -14.55 -14.42 -16.97
C ARG A 217 -13.61 -13.29 -17.34
N GLU A 218 -13.83 -12.72 -18.53
CA GLU A 218 -13.15 -11.51 -18.96
C GLU A 218 -13.52 -10.31 -18.06
N GLY A 219 -12.58 -9.39 -17.92
CA GLY A 219 -12.74 -8.20 -17.11
C GLY A 219 -11.45 -7.79 -16.41
N GLU A 220 -11.51 -6.64 -15.76
CA GLU A 220 -10.41 -6.11 -14.96
C GLU A 220 -10.67 -6.38 -13.47
N PHE A 221 -9.69 -6.99 -12.80
CA PHE A 221 -9.74 -7.37 -11.39
C PHE A 221 -8.58 -6.72 -10.65
N GLU A 222 -8.77 -6.47 -9.36
CA GLU A 222 -7.72 -5.87 -8.54
C GLU A 222 -6.81 -6.93 -7.93
N ILE A 223 -5.51 -6.71 -8.03
CA ILE A 223 -4.47 -7.45 -7.32
C ILE A 223 -4.19 -6.68 -6.02
N LEU A 224 -4.28 -7.38 -4.89
CA LEU A 224 -4.06 -6.83 -3.56
C LEU A 224 -2.83 -7.46 -2.93
N CYS A 225 -2.10 -6.68 -2.13
CA CYS A 225 -1.21 -7.24 -1.11
C CYS A 225 -2.01 -7.64 0.12
N ALA A 226 -1.97 -8.92 0.51
CA ALA A 226 -2.72 -9.45 1.65
C ALA A 226 -1.84 -9.86 2.86
N GLU A 227 -0.59 -9.39 2.90
CA GLU A 227 0.35 -9.55 4.01
C GLU A 227 0.97 -8.18 4.35
N LEU A 228 1.09 -7.84 5.64
CA LEU A 228 1.48 -6.50 6.05
C LEU A 228 2.93 -6.22 5.67
N CYS A 229 3.13 -5.41 4.62
CA CYS A 229 4.44 -5.13 4.05
C CYS A 229 4.95 -3.70 4.30
N GLY A 230 4.50 -3.04 5.37
CA GLY A 230 4.95 -1.70 5.78
C GLY A 230 3.95 -0.58 5.53
N VAL A 231 4.40 0.68 5.60
CA VAL A 231 3.52 1.86 5.65
C VAL A 231 2.64 2.05 4.40
N GLY A 232 3.12 1.65 3.23
CA GLY A 232 2.37 1.70 1.97
C GLY A 232 1.53 0.45 1.67
N HIS A 233 1.40 -0.49 2.61
CA HIS A 233 0.72 -1.78 2.41
C HIS A 233 -0.68 -1.63 1.79
N PHE A 234 -1.49 -0.69 2.31
CA PHE A 234 -2.87 -0.47 1.83
C PHE A 234 -2.95 0.02 0.37
N ASN A 235 -1.84 0.56 -0.16
CA ASN A 235 -1.73 1.11 -1.51
C ASN A 235 -1.00 0.18 -2.48
N MET A 236 -0.50 -0.97 -2.01
CA MET A 236 0.17 -1.96 -2.85
C MET A 236 -0.85 -2.75 -3.68
N ARG A 237 -1.33 -2.09 -4.73
CA ARG A 237 -2.38 -2.58 -5.63
C ARG A 237 -1.81 -2.77 -7.03
N GLY A 238 -2.38 -3.73 -7.76
CA GLY A 238 -2.15 -3.96 -9.17
C GLY A 238 -3.46 -4.27 -9.87
N SER A 239 -3.40 -4.50 -11.18
CA SER A 239 -4.56 -4.86 -11.99
C SER A 239 -4.31 -6.17 -12.72
N LEU A 240 -5.31 -7.04 -12.75
CA LEU A 240 -5.36 -8.25 -13.56
C LEU A 240 -6.42 -8.06 -14.64
N LEU A 241 -5.98 -7.91 -15.89
CA LEU A 241 -6.87 -7.92 -17.05
C LEU A 241 -7.01 -9.35 -17.58
N VAL A 242 -8.22 -9.89 -17.52
CA VAL A 242 -8.57 -11.15 -18.17
C VAL A 242 -9.25 -10.83 -19.49
N GLU A 243 -8.70 -11.34 -20.58
CA GLU A 243 -9.13 -11.02 -21.95
C GLU A 243 -9.10 -12.25 -22.87
N SER A 244 -9.53 -12.07 -24.12
CA SER A 244 -9.50 -13.15 -25.10
C SER A 244 -8.05 -13.59 -25.40
N PRO A 245 -7.81 -14.86 -25.75
CA PRO A 245 -6.48 -15.34 -26.12
C PRO A 245 -5.80 -14.50 -27.21
N GLU A 246 -6.56 -13.97 -28.17
CA GLU A 246 -6.03 -13.15 -29.27
C GLU A 246 -5.52 -11.80 -28.77
N SER A 247 -6.29 -11.12 -27.91
CA SER A 247 -5.90 -9.83 -27.33
C SER A 247 -4.69 -9.97 -26.41
N PHE A 248 -4.67 -11.04 -25.60
CA PHE A 248 -3.52 -11.39 -24.77
C PHE A 248 -2.25 -11.61 -25.61
N GLN A 249 -2.32 -12.39 -26.70
CA GLN A 249 -1.17 -12.64 -27.57
C GLN A 249 -0.69 -11.36 -28.27
N ALA A 250 -1.63 -10.48 -28.68
CA ALA A 250 -1.27 -9.17 -29.25
C ALA A 250 -0.54 -8.30 -28.23
N TRP A 251 -0.96 -8.32 -26.96
CA TRP A 251 -0.28 -7.61 -25.87
C TRP A 251 1.12 -8.19 -25.60
N VAL A 252 1.26 -9.52 -25.47
CA VAL A 252 2.55 -10.19 -25.26
C VAL A 252 3.54 -9.86 -26.39
N ALA A 253 3.08 -9.82 -27.64
CA ALA A 253 3.91 -9.48 -28.78
C ALA A 253 4.46 -8.04 -28.74
N GLY A 254 3.77 -7.13 -28.05
CA GLY A 254 4.20 -5.75 -27.84
C GLY A 254 5.21 -5.56 -26.70
N LEU A 255 5.37 -6.56 -25.82
CA LEU A 255 6.29 -6.46 -24.69
C LEU A 255 7.76 -6.60 -25.13
N PRO A 256 8.69 -5.84 -24.53
CA PRO A 256 10.11 -6.04 -24.76
C PRO A 256 10.56 -7.40 -24.18
N THR A 257 11.40 -8.10 -24.94
CA THR A 257 12.18 -9.23 -24.41
C THR A 257 13.27 -8.72 -23.47
N PHE A 258 13.75 -9.54 -22.54
CA PHE A 258 14.88 -9.20 -21.68
C PHE A 258 16.15 -8.82 -22.47
N ALA A 259 16.49 -9.56 -23.53
CA ALA A 259 17.64 -9.21 -24.37
C ALA A 259 17.49 -7.81 -24.99
N ALA A 260 16.30 -7.51 -25.54
CA ALA A 260 15.98 -6.19 -26.05
C ALA A 260 16.00 -5.12 -24.95
N SER A 261 15.47 -5.39 -23.75
CA SER A 261 15.51 -4.44 -22.64
C SER A 261 16.93 -4.16 -22.21
N MET A 262 17.83 -5.15 -22.16
CA MET A 262 19.24 -4.93 -21.84
C MET A 262 19.98 -4.11 -22.90
N THR A 263 19.52 -4.11 -24.15
CA THR A 263 20.05 -3.24 -25.22
C THR A 263 19.37 -1.87 -25.33
N ALA A 264 18.11 -1.76 -24.92
CA ALA A 264 17.28 -0.55 -24.98
C ALA A 264 17.16 0.18 -23.62
N SER A 265 17.64 -0.44 -22.56
CA SER A 265 18.01 0.19 -21.29
C SER A 265 19.14 1.14 -21.61
N GLY A 266 18.73 2.34 -22.01
CA GLY A 266 19.59 3.48 -22.23
C GLY A 266 20.17 3.99 -20.93
N SER A 267 20.43 3.18 -19.89
CA SER A 267 21.33 3.61 -18.81
C SER A 267 22.76 3.84 -19.32
N SER A 268 23.08 3.38 -20.53
CA SER A 268 24.24 3.81 -21.30
C SER A 268 24.11 5.21 -21.91
N ASP A 269 22.89 5.67 -22.18
CA ASP A 269 22.58 6.98 -22.79
C ASP A 269 22.14 8.01 -21.75
N LEU A 270 21.68 7.57 -20.57
CA LEU A 270 21.33 8.40 -19.43
C LEU A 270 22.60 8.95 -18.79
N SER A 271 22.55 10.22 -18.40
CA SER A 271 23.57 10.81 -17.56
C SER A 271 23.69 10.07 -16.22
N PRO A 272 24.86 10.09 -15.55
CA PRO A 272 25.02 9.48 -14.23
C PRO A 272 23.95 9.92 -13.22
N GLN A 273 23.53 11.17 -13.31
CA GLN A 273 22.47 11.78 -12.50
C GLN A 273 21.09 11.20 -12.83
N ALA A 274 20.74 11.05 -14.11
CA ALA A 274 19.48 10.43 -14.50
C ALA A 274 19.39 8.94 -14.11
N ARG A 275 20.51 8.20 -14.12
CA ARG A 275 20.53 6.82 -13.60
C ARG A 275 20.34 6.74 -12.09
N GLU A 276 20.90 7.70 -11.36
CA GLU A 276 20.62 7.85 -9.92
C GLU A 276 19.14 8.14 -9.70
N GLY A 277 18.56 9.01 -10.54
CA GLY A 277 17.13 9.31 -10.56
C GLY A 277 16.24 8.10 -10.81
N GLU A 278 16.59 7.25 -11.77
CA GLU A 278 15.90 5.99 -12.04
C GLU A 278 15.91 5.07 -10.81
N THR A 279 17.07 4.96 -10.16
CA THR A 279 17.25 4.16 -8.94
C THR A 279 16.40 4.71 -7.79
N LEU A 280 16.38 6.03 -7.62
CA LEU A 280 15.56 6.71 -6.62
C LEU A 280 14.07 6.53 -6.91
N ALA A 281 13.63 6.75 -8.16
CA ALA A 281 12.24 6.57 -8.56
C ALA A 281 11.75 5.13 -8.32
N SER A 282 12.60 4.12 -8.57
CA SER A 282 12.29 2.72 -8.28
C SER A 282 12.24 2.44 -6.77
N SER A 283 13.24 2.89 -6.01
CA SER A 283 13.36 2.59 -4.57
C SER A 283 12.37 3.35 -3.69
N GLN A 284 11.91 4.51 -4.14
CA GLN A 284 10.88 5.31 -3.47
C GLN A 284 9.45 4.93 -3.90
N GLY A 285 9.31 3.91 -4.76
CA GLY A 285 8.02 3.41 -5.22
C GLY A 285 7.29 4.31 -6.21
N CYS A 286 7.95 5.34 -6.76
CA CYS A 286 7.33 6.25 -7.76
C CYS A 286 6.85 5.47 -8.99
N LEU A 287 7.63 4.46 -9.40
CA LEU A 287 7.31 3.58 -10.54
C LEU A 287 6.12 2.64 -10.31
N ALA A 288 5.56 2.60 -9.09
CA ALA A 288 4.32 1.85 -8.82
C ALA A 288 3.09 2.53 -9.45
N CYS A 289 3.12 3.86 -9.55
CA CYS A 289 1.99 4.66 -10.05
C CYS A 289 2.35 5.37 -11.35
N HIS A 290 3.60 5.83 -11.47
CA HIS A 290 4.11 6.52 -12.65
C HIS A 290 4.88 5.57 -13.57
N GLY A 291 4.87 5.88 -14.86
CA GLY A 291 5.64 5.17 -15.87
C GLY A 291 5.67 5.97 -17.17
N PHE A 292 6.19 5.38 -18.23
CA PHE A 292 6.25 6.00 -19.56
C PHE A 292 5.08 5.57 -20.47
N GLU A 293 4.06 4.96 -19.86
CA GLU A 293 2.77 4.65 -20.48
C GLU A 293 1.65 5.36 -19.74
N SER A 294 0.47 5.45 -20.36
CA SER A 294 -0.72 6.03 -19.73
C SER A 294 -1.23 5.16 -18.57
N SER A 295 -1.52 5.79 -17.42
CA SER A 295 -2.11 5.12 -16.25
C SER A 295 -3.31 5.92 -15.74
N PRO A 296 -4.38 5.28 -15.23
CA PRO A 296 -5.47 6.00 -14.55
C PRO A 296 -5.10 6.47 -13.14
N LEU A 297 -4.01 5.93 -12.55
CA LEU A 297 -3.59 6.24 -11.19
C LEU A 297 -2.72 7.49 -11.11
N ALA A 298 -1.86 7.72 -12.11
CA ALA A 298 -0.99 8.88 -12.15
C ALA A 298 -0.60 9.26 -13.60
N PRO A 299 -0.18 10.52 -13.84
CA PRO A 299 0.28 10.95 -15.15
C PRO A 299 1.48 10.15 -15.66
N SER A 300 1.47 9.88 -16.97
CA SER A 300 2.63 9.33 -17.69
C SER A 300 3.78 10.34 -17.73
N TRP A 301 5.01 9.86 -17.57
CA TRP A 301 6.23 10.66 -17.71
C TRP A 301 6.69 10.82 -19.16
N LEU A 302 6.10 10.08 -20.11
CA LEU A 302 6.45 10.18 -21.53
C LEU A 302 6.01 11.53 -22.10
N GLY A 303 6.98 12.32 -22.55
CA GLY A 303 6.78 13.67 -23.09
C GLY A 303 6.21 14.65 -22.06
N LEU A 304 6.34 14.37 -20.76
CA LEU A 304 5.74 15.17 -19.70
C LEU A 304 6.46 16.50 -19.52
N TYR A 305 7.80 16.50 -19.54
CA TYR A 305 8.59 17.70 -19.30
C TYR A 305 8.39 18.71 -20.43
N GLY A 306 7.96 19.93 -20.07
CA GLY A 306 7.61 21.01 -21.00
C GLY A 306 6.19 20.93 -21.58
N LYS A 307 5.39 19.92 -21.23
CA LYS A 307 4.00 19.79 -21.68
C LYS A 307 3.10 20.81 -20.98
N GLN A 308 2.11 21.34 -21.69
CA GLN A 308 1.02 22.08 -21.04
C GLN A 308 -0.05 21.13 -20.51
N GLU A 309 -0.30 21.20 -19.21
CA GLU A 309 -1.33 20.42 -18.52
C GLU A 309 -2.44 21.33 -17.98
N THR A 310 -3.65 20.79 -17.90
CA THR A 310 -4.80 21.47 -17.29
C THR A 310 -4.99 20.95 -15.88
N LEU A 311 -5.05 21.84 -14.90
CA LEU A 311 -5.30 21.54 -13.50
C LEU A 311 -6.79 21.32 -13.21
N SER A 312 -7.06 20.73 -12.05
CA SER A 312 -8.42 20.42 -11.58
C SER A 312 -9.28 21.67 -11.34
N ASP A 313 -8.66 22.82 -11.09
CA ASP A 313 -9.31 24.13 -10.97
C ASP A 313 -9.59 24.80 -12.34
N GLY A 314 -9.18 24.17 -13.44
CA GLY A 314 -9.35 24.66 -14.80
C GLY A 314 -8.24 25.58 -15.31
N SER A 315 -7.25 25.92 -14.47
CA SER A 315 -6.06 26.64 -14.91
C SER A 315 -5.12 25.73 -15.72
N THR A 316 -4.20 26.33 -16.48
CA THR A 316 -3.20 25.61 -17.27
C THR A 316 -1.81 25.98 -16.81
N LEU A 317 -0.90 25.00 -16.73
CA LEU A 317 0.52 25.24 -16.46
C LEU A 317 1.40 24.46 -17.42
N THR A 318 2.65 24.89 -17.52
CA THR A 318 3.71 24.13 -18.19
C THR A 318 4.40 23.27 -17.14
N VAL A 319 4.59 21.99 -17.43
CA VAL A 319 5.27 21.05 -16.54
C VAL A 319 6.77 21.32 -16.60
N ASP A 320 7.24 22.16 -15.69
CA ASP A 320 8.65 22.49 -15.49
C ASP A 320 9.21 21.84 -14.21
N GLU A 321 10.49 22.11 -13.94
CA GLU A 321 11.20 21.56 -12.78
C GLU A 321 10.56 21.98 -11.45
N GLU A 322 10.14 23.24 -11.32
CA GLU A 322 9.49 23.76 -10.12
C GLU A 322 8.15 23.04 -9.87
N TYR A 323 7.36 22.81 -10.93
CA TYR A 323 6.13 22.05 -10.83
C TYR A 323 6.37 20.58 -10.45
N LEU A 324 7.40 19.93 -11.01
CA LEU A 324 7.74 18.55 -10.66
C LEU A 324 8.19 18.43 -9.20
N ILE A 325 9.03 19.36 -8.72
CA ILE A 325 9.46 19.42 -7.30
C ILE A 325 8.26 19.62 -6.39
N GLU A 326 7.40 20.59 -6.70
CA GLU A 326 6.18 20.85 -5.93
C GLU A 326 5.25 19.64 -5.95
N SER A 327 5.09 18.97 -7.09
CA SER A 327 4.27 17.76 -7.21
C SER A 327 4.82 16.59 -6.39
N ILE A 328 6.15 16.48 -6.23
CA ILE A 328 6.77 15.42 -5.42
C ILE A 328 6.70 15.76 -3.92
N ARG A 329 6.91 17.03 -3.55
CA ARG A 329 6.89 17.48 -2.15
C ARG A 329 5.48 17.71 -1.60
N GLN A 330 4.56 18.14 -2.46
CA GLN A 330 3.19 18.54 -2.15
C GLN A 330 2.21 18.11 -3.28
N PRO A 331 1.97 16.80 -3.48
CA PRO A 331 1.22 16.28 -4.63
C PRO A 331 -0.23 16.79 -4.79
N GLY A 332 -0.80 17.37 -3.74
CA GLY A 332 -2.14 17.98 -3.75
C GLY A 332 -2.18 19.48 -4.02
N ALA A 333 -1.05 20.17 -4.13
CA ALA A 333 -1.00 21.63 -4.31
C ALA A 333 -1.57 22.05 -5.67
N ARG A 334 -1.13 21.40 -6.75
CA ARG A 334 -1.56 21.66 -8.13
C ARG A 334 -1.81 20.35 -8.89
N LEU A 335 -3.02 19.81 -8.71
CA LEU A 335 -3.42 18.50 -9.24
C LEU A 335 -3.91 18.57 -10.70
N VAL A 336 -3.27 17.80 -11.60
CA VAL A 336 -3.71 17.65 -13.00
C VAL A 336 -5.13 17.09 -13.08
N LYS A 337 -5.94 17.68 -13.95
CA LYS A 337 -7.34 17.29 -14.15
C LYS A 337 -7.45 15.82 -14.55
N GLY A 338 -8.32 15.09 -13.86
CA GLY A 338 -8.62 13.69 -14.14
C GLY A 338 -7.87 12.69 -13.25
N TYR A 339 -6.95 13.15 -12.40
CA TYR A 339 -6.26 12.32 -11.41
C TYR A 339 -6.78 12.62 -10.00
N ALA A 340 -6.71 11.60 -9.13
CA ALA A 340 -7.01 11.76 -7.70
C ALA A 340 -5.73 12.10 -6.92
N ASN A 341 -5.85 12.80 -5.79
CA ASN A 341 -4.72 13.09 -4.91
C ASN A 341 -4.35 11.85 -4.08
N VAL A 342 -3.71 10.88 -4.74
CA VAL A 342 -3.29 9.58 -4.16
C VAL A 342 -1.77 9.44 -4.02
N MET A 343 -1.01 10.37 -4.59
CA MET A 343 0.44 10.36 -4.51
C MET A 343 0.88 10.77 -3.09
N PRO A 344 1.72 9.98 -2.40
CA PRO A 344 2.27 10.37 -1.11
C PRO A 344 3.29 11.51 -1.29
N ALA A 345 3.41 12.36 -0.27
CA ALA A 345 4.44 13.39 -0.25
C ALA A 345 5.81 12.79 0.08
N TYR A 346 6.86 13.27 -0.59
CA TYR A 346 8.25 12.85 -0.36
C TYR A 346 9.13 13.98 0.19
N PRO A 347 8.83 14.54 1.39
CA PRO A 347 9.57 15.67 1.93
C PRO A 347 11.03 15.32 2.28
N ALA A 348 11.32 14.04 2.52
CA ALA A 348 12.64 13.56 2.89
C ALA A 348 13.64 13.46 1.73
N LEU A 349 13.19 13.62 0.48
CA LEU A 349 14.11 13.68 -0.67
C LEU A 349 14.91 14.98 -0.63
N THR A 350 16.23 14.85 -0.76
CA THR A 350 17.12 16.01 -0.88
C THR A 350 16.98 16.66 -2.26
N GLU A 351 17.41 17.91 -2.40
CA GLU A 351 17.42 18.58 -3.72
C GLU A 351 18.18 17.76 -4.75
N LEU A 352 19.35 17.23 -4.40
CA LEU A 352 20.14 16.39 -5.32
C LEU A 352 19.37 15.14 -5.79
N GLN A 353 18.57 14.52 -4.90
CA GLN A 353 17.75 13.37 -5.24
C GLN A 353 16.57 13.74 -6.13
N LEU A 354 15.97 14.92 -5.92
CA LEU A 354 14.92 15.45 -6.78
C LEU A 354 15.46 15.78 -8.17
N ASP A 355 16.60 16.47 -8.26
CA ASP A 355 17.26 16.79 -9.52
C ASP A 355 17.58 15.52 -10.30
N ALA A 356 18.03 14.47 -9.62
CA ALA A 356 18.27 13.17 -10.22
C ALA A 356 16.99 12.56 -10.81
N ILE A 357 15.88 12.53 -10.05
CA ILE A 357 14.58 12.04 -10.53
C ILE A 357 14.07 12.86 -11.72
N ILE A 358 14.25 14.19 -11.70
CA ILE A 358 13.81 15.08 -12.78
C ILE A 358 14.66 14.87 -14.03
N ALA A 359 15.98 14.70 -13.87
CA ALA A 359 16.87 14.31 -14.97
C ALA A 359 16.43 12.99 -15.60
N TYR A 360 16.03 12.01 -14.79
CA TYR A 360 15.47 10.75 -15.28
C TYR A 360 14.17 10.95 -16.08
N ILE A 361 13.20 11.70 -15.54
CA ILE A 361 11.92 12.01 -16.22
C ILE A 361 12.19 12.68 -17.57
N ARG A 362 13.12 13.64 -17.61
CA ARG A 362 13.45 14.40 -18.82
C ARG A 362 14.18 13.56 -19.87
N GLU A 363 15.23 12.85 -19.48
CA GLU A 363 16.07 12.10 -20.42
C GLU A 363 15.37 10.85 -20.93
N ARG A 364 14.63 10.14 -20.07
CA ARG A 364 13.89 8.92 -20.46
C ARG A 364 12.53 9.23 -21.10
N GLY A 365 11.85 10.25 -20.62
CA GLY A 365 10.52 10.65 -21.12
C GLY A 365 10.58 11.52 -22.38
N GLY A 366 11.70 12.19 -22.63
CA GLY A 366 11.82 13.21 -23.67
C GLY A 366 11.12 14.52 -23.28
N SER A 367 11.57 15.64 -23.86
CA SER A 367 10.91 16.94 -23.71
C SER A 367 9.91 17.17 -24.83
N ALA A 368 8.74 17.73 -24.50
CA ALA A 368 7.78 18.18 -25.50
C ALA A 368 8.40 19.34 -26.33
N GLY A 369 8.89 19.02 -27.55
CA GLY A 369 9.38 20.01 -28.52
C GLY A 369 10.90 20.09 -28.72
N ALA A 370 11.62 18.97 -28.75
CA ALA A 370 13.06 18.96 -29.08
C ALA A 370 13.30 18.90 -30.61
N ASP A 371 13.08 20.03 -31.30
CA ASP A 371 13.98 20.44 -32.38
C ASP A 371 14.78 21.64 -31.82
N ASP A 372 16.11 21.55 -31.88
CA ASP A 372 17.10 22.57 -31.48
C ASP A 372 17.40 22.78 -29.98
N VAL A 373 18.15 21.87 -29.35
CA VAL A 373 19.29 22.26 -28.47
C VAL A 373 20.40 21.19 -28.54
N ALA A 374 21.59 21.62 -28.98
CA ALA A 374 22.82 20.83 -29.04
C ALA A 374 23.41 20.53 -27.63
N PRO A 375 24.24 19.49 -27.45
CA PRO A 375 24.72 19.06 -26.14
C PRO A 375 25.64 20.12 -25.52
N VAL A 376 25.34 20.50 -24.27
CA VAL A 376 26.22 21.38 -23.49
C VAL A 376 27.38 20.54 -22.96
N GLY A 377 28.56 20.79 -23.54
CA GLY A 377 29.81 20.18 -23.10
C GLY A 377 30.26 20.63 -21.71
N GLU A 378 31.05 19.76 -21.08
CA GLU A 378 31.81 20.01 -19.87
C GLU A 378 32.43 21.41 -19.87
N LYS A 379 32.14 22.21 -18.83
CA LYS A 379 32.96 23.37 -18.47
C LYS A 379 33.27 23.36 -16.99
N SER A 380 34.56 23.15 -16.73
CA SER A 380 35.27 23.49 -15.51
C SER A 380 34.95 24.93 -15.06
N ALA A 381 34.85 25.11 -13.75
CA ALA A 381 34.51 26.36 -13.08
C ALA A 381 35.33 27.58 -13.53
N PRO A 382 34.69 28.76 -13.55
CA PRO A 382 35.39 29.96 -13.09
C PRO A 382 34.60 30.81 -12.09
N ALA A 383 35.41 31.49 -11.27
CA ALA A 383 35.15 32.42 -10.18
C ALA A 383 33.90 33.32 -10.22
N THR A 384 33.34 33.48 -9.03
CA THR A 384 32.29 34.40 -8.58
C THR A 384 32.52 35.88 -8.94
N PRO A 385 31.51 36.56 -9.51
CA PRO A 385 31.26 38.00 -9.32
C PRO A 385 30.03 38.23 -8.42
N PRO A 386 29.90 39.41 -7.78
CA PRO A 386 29.09 39.59 -6.58
C PRO A 386 27.59 39.61 -6.87
N ALA A 387 26.81 39.16 -5.88
CA ALA A 387 25.37 39.11 -5.90
C ALA A 387 24.72 40.52 -5.92
N PRO A 388 23.54 40.69 -6.54
CA PRO A 388 22.60 41.72 -6.15
C PRO A 388 21.80 41.25 -4.94
N GLU A 389 21.68 42.14 -3.96
CA GLU A 389 20.97 42.00 -2.69
C GLU A 389 19.49 41.64 -2.88
N GLY A 390 18.93 40.76 -2.03
CA GLY A 390 17.48 40.69 -1.87
C GLY A 390 16.80 39.39 -1.43
N ALA A 391 17.51 38.29 -1.15
CA ALA A 391 16.87 37.07 -0.62
C ALA A 391 17.41 36.73 0.77
N VAL A 392 16.59 37.00 1.81
CA VAL A 392 16.86 36.59 3.18
C VAL A 392 16.78 35.06 3.25
N THR A 393 17.92 34.42 3.46
CA THR A 393 18.02 32.99 3.76
C THR A 393 17.86 32.83 5.28
N ALA A 394 16.86 32.07 5.72
CA ALA A 394 16.70 31.76 7.14
C ALA A 394 17.83 30.81 7.59
N ASP A 395 18.47 31.15 8.71
CA ASP A 395 19.57 30.39 9.30
C ASP A 395 19.07 29.00 9.75
N PRO A 396 19.71 27.88 9.35
CA PRO A 396 19.33 26.53 9.78
C PRO A 396 19.43 26.28 11.31
N LEU A 397 20.05 27.19 12.07
CA LEU A 397 20.05 27.18 13.55
C LEU A 397 19.00 28.11 14.19
N SER A 398 18.21 28.83 13.40
CA SER A 398 17.08 29.62 13.91
C SER A 398 15.90 28.72 14.29
N GLY A 399 15.11 29.13 15.28
CA GLY A 399 13.93 28.36 15.70
C GLY A 399 12.91 28.12 14.56
N GLU A 400 12.75 29.07 13.64
CA GLU A 400 11.93 28.87 12.42
C GLU A 400 12.56 27.83 11.46
N GLY A 401 13.86 27.93 11.20
CA GLY A 401 14.58 26.97 10.36
C GLY A 401 14.53 25.54 10.93
N LEU A 402 14.61 25.42 12.27
CA LEU A 402 14.44 24.17 13.00
C LEU A 402 13.01 23.64 12.90
N ALA A 403 11.99 24.49 13.07
CA ALA A 403 10.58 24.08 12.96
C ALA A 403 10.24 23.54 11.56
N ARG A 404 10.86 24.10 10.52
CA ARG A 404 10.72 23.65 9.13
C ARG A 404 11.49 22.37 8.86
N SER A 405 12.76 22.31 9.25
CA SER A 405 13.64 21.16 8.97
C SER A 405 13.27 19.90 9.75
N LYS A 406 12.79 20.04 10.99
CA LYS A 406 12.33 18.92 11.82
C LYS A 406 10.87 18.53 11.55
N GLY A 407 10.19 19.25 10.64
CA GLY A 407 8.83 18.94 10.21
C GLY A 407 7.74 19.34 11.21
N CYS A 408 8.05 20.15 12.22
CA CYS A 408 7.08 20.59 13.24
C CYS A 408 5.89 21.33 12.61
N ILE A 409 6.14 22.15 11.59
CA ILE A 409 5.10 22.94 10.92
C ILE A 409 4.14 22.12 10.04
N ALA A 410 4.40 20.83 9.84
CA ALA A 410 3.46 19.94 9.15
C ALA A 410 2.23 19.63 10.03
N CYS A 411 2.38 19.72 11.35
CA CYS A 411 1.30 19.47 12.31
C CYS A 411 0.89 20.73 13.07
N HIS A 412 1.83 21.66 13.31
CA HIS A 412 1.59 22.90 14.04
C HIS A 412 1.53 24.09 13.07
N SER A 413 0.36 24.73 13.00
CA SER A 413 0.17 25.95 12.22
C SER A 413 0.81 27.15 12.92
N LEU A 414 1.17 28.17 12.13
CA LEU A 414 1.78 29.41 12.60
C LEU A 414 0.81 30.61 12.53
N ASP A 415 -0.42 30.37 12.10
CA ASP A 415 -1.39 31.42 11.73
C ASP A 415 -2.71 31.33 12.53
N GLY A 416 -2.79 30.45 13.53
CA GLY A 416 -4.01 30.25 14.33
C GLY A 416 -4.98 29.23 13.74
N SER A 417 -4.73 28.68 12.54
CA SER A 417 -5.60 27.66 11.94
C SER A 417 -5.60 26.34 12.73
N PRO A 418 -6.73 25.64 12.84
CA PRO A 418 -6.77 24.34 13.52
C PRO A 418 -6.00 23.28 12.71
N GLY A 419 -5.17 22.49 13.39
CA GLY A 419 -4.31 21.48 12.76
C GLY A 419 -4.26 20.16 13.53
N VAL A 420 -3.32 19.30 13.13
CA VAL A 420 -3.05 18.01 13.81
C VAL A 420 -2.52 18.27 15.23
N GLY A 421 -1.71 19.32 15.40
CA GLY A 421 -1.32 19.88 16.68
C GLY A 421 -1.85 21.32 16.85
N PRO A 422 -1.74 21.89 18.06
CA PRO A 422 -2.14 23.27 18.30
C PRO A 422 -1.31 24.27 17.49
N SER A 423 -1.95 25.34 17.04
CA SER A 423 -1.26 26.52 16.49
C SER A 423 -0.26 27.06 17.50
N TRP A 424 0.92 27.48 17.02
CA TRP A 424 1.92 28.16 17.83
C TRP A 424 1.65 29.66 18.00
N LEU A 425 0.88 30.27 17.09
CA LEU A 425 0.42 31.65 17.24
C LEU A 425 -0.44 31.78 18.50
N GLY A 426 0.03 32.59 19.47
CA GLY A 426 -0.64 32.80 20.76
C GLY A 426 -0.65 31.58 21.67
N LEU A 427 0.26 30.61 21.46
CA LEU A 427 0.35 29.42 22.29
C LEU A 427 1.07 29.70 23.61
N ALA A 428 2.22 30.37 23.57
CA ALA A 428 2.99 30.65 24.78
C ALA A 428 2.20 31.58 25.71
N GLY A 429 2.14 31.24 26.99
CA GLY A 429 1.41 32.02 28.01
C GLY A 429 -0.12 31.85 28.00
N SER A 430 -0.68 31.05 27.07
CA SER A 430 -2.12 30.77 27.04
C SER A 430 -2.54 29.71 28.07
N GLU A 431 -3.76 29.81 28.60
CA GLU A 431 -4.34 28.77 29.47
C GLU A 431 -4.84 27.59 28.63
N ARG A 432 -4.48 26.37 29.04
CA ARG A 432 -4.83 25.11 28.37
C ARG A 432 -5.44 24.14 29.35
N THR A 433 -6.51 23.47 28.93
CA THR A 433 -7.13 22.37 29.66
C THR A 433 -6.60 21.06 29.11
N LEU A 434 -6.11 20.18 29.99
CA LEU A 434 -5.66 18.84 29.64
C LEU A 434 -6.83 17.87 29.56
N THR A 435 -6.62 16.75 28.89
CA THR A 435 -7.60 15.65 28.77
C THR A 435 -8.05 15.06 30.11
N ASP A 436 -7.29 15.26 31.19
CA ASP A 436 -7.64 14.84 32.56
C ASP A 436 -8.41 15.92 33.36
N GLY A 437 -8.71 17.06 32.76
CA GLY A 437 -9.49 18.16 33.34
C GLY A 437 -8.66 19.18 34.14
N ARG A 438 -7.34 19.02 34.25
CA ARG A 438 -6.46 20.04 34.86
C ARG A 438 -6.24 21.20 33.90
N THR A 439 -6.14 22.42 34.43
CA THR A 439 -5.72 23.61 33.65
C THR A 439 -4.29 23.99 33.98
N LEU A 440 -3.53 24.39 32.96
CA LEU A 440 -2.18 24.91 33.08
C LEU A 440 -1.95 26.10 32.15
N ILE A 441 -0.90 26.86 32.41
CA ILE A 441 -0.42 27.88 31.48
C ILE A 441 0.66 27.24 30.62
N ALA A 442 0.61 27.49 29.31
CA ALA A 442 1.63 27.06 28.36
C ALA A 442 2.92 27.88 28.52
N ASP A 443 3.57 27.73 29.68
CA ASP A 443 4.85 28.31 30.02
C ASP A 443 6.02 27.53 29.39
N GLU A 444 7.23 28.06 29.50
CA GLU A 444 8.44 27.44 28.95
C GLU A 444 8.66 26.01 29.45
N ALA A 445 8.39 25.76 30.74
CA ALA A 445 8.53 24.43 31.32
C ALA A 445 7.54 23.43 30.72
N TYR A 446 6.30 23.85 30.48
CA TYR A 446 5.32 23.05 29.77
C TYR A 446 5.71 22.83 28.31
N LEU A 447 6.10 23.88 27.57
CA LEU A 447 6.49 23.75 26.16
C LEU A 447 7.67 22.79 25.99
N HIS A 448 8.65 22.84 26.89
CA HIS A 448 9.76 21.89 26.91
C HIS A 448 9.26 20.44 27.08
N ARG A 449 8.37 20.17 28.03
CA ARG A 449 7.79 18.84 28.23
C ARG A 449 6.90 18.41 27.06
N ALA A 450 6.13 19.33 26.48
CA ALA A 450 5.29 19.03 25.32
C ALA A 450 6.11 18.66 24.08
N ILE A 451 7.34 19.17 23.95
CA ILE A 451 8.24 18.83 22.84
C ILE A 451 8.99 17.51 23.12
N THR A 452 9.51 17.35 24.34
CA THR A 452 10.37 16.20 24.71
C THR A 452 9.58 14.95 25.10
N GLU A 453 8.39 15.13 25.68
CA GLU A 453 7.48 14.08 26.16
C GLU A 453 6.03 14.36 25.70
N PRO A 454 5.76 14.39 24.38
CA PRO A 454 4.51 14.91 23.81
C PRO A 454 3.22 14.19 24.23
N ALA A 455 3.32 12.96 24.74
CA ALA A 455 2.18 12.18 25.23
C ALA A 455 1.91 12.33 26.74
N ALA A 456 2.77 13.03 27.49
CA ALA A 456 2.69 13.10 28.94
C ALA A 456 1.59 14.06 29.45
N GLU A 457 1.41 15.19 28.78
CA GLU A 457 0.45 16.25 29.18
C GLU A 457 -0.37 16.71 27.95
N LEU A 458 -1.32 15.86 27.52
CA LEU A 458 -2.12 16.08 26.30
C LEU A 458 -3.26 17.09 26.52
N VAL A 459 -3.24 18.15 25.71
CA VAL A 459 -4.30 19.19 25.67
C VAL A 459 -5.60 18.62 25.11
N GLU A 460 -6.72 19.00 25.73
CA GLU A 460 -8.06 18.62 25.29
C GLU A 460 -8.29 18.98 23.81
N GLY A 461 -8.84 18.04 23.05
CA GLY A 461 -9.11 18.19 21.61
C GLY A 461 -8.02 17.66 20.68
N TYR A 462 -6.85 17.29 21.20
CA TYR A 462 -5.75 16.72 20.40
C TYR A 462 -5.52 15.23 20.69
N GLN A 463 -4.99 14.51 19.71
CA GLN A 463 -4.62 13.08 19.82
C GLN A 463 -3.11 12.96 20.05
N PRO A 464 -2.62 11.90 20.73
CA PRO A 464 -1.19 11.70 20.98
C PRO A 464 -0.45 11.20 19.73
N LEU A 465 -0.45 12.03 18.68
CA LEU A 465 0.13 11.75 17.36
C LEU A 465 1.51 12.39 17.18
N MET A 466 1.89 13.34 18.03
CA MET A 466 3.21 13.98 17.97
C MET A 466 4.29 12.97 18.33
N PRO A 467 5.20 12.62 17.40
CA PRO A 467 6.25 11.65 17.65
C PRO A 467 7.30 12.23 18.60
N PRO A 468 7.93 11.43 19.47
CA PRO A 468 9.11 11.87 20.21
C PRO A 468 10.24 12.12 19.20
N LEU A 469 10.70 13.37 19.11
CA LEU A 469 11.77 13.77 18.20
C LEU A 469 13.10 13.82 18.97
N PRO A 470 14.21 13.26 18.44
CA PRO A 470 15.53 13.42 19.04
C PRO A 470 16.04 14.84 18.78
N LEU A 471 15.76 15.75 19.71
CA LEU A 471 16.24 17.14 19.70
C LEU A 471 17.31 17.31 20.79
N THR A 472 18.32 18.15 20.51
CA THR A 472 19.24 18.58 21.57
C THR A 472 18.58 19.63 22.47
N ASP A 473 19.14 19.88 23.66
CA ASP A 473 18.64 20.91 24.57
C ASP A 473 18.65 22.30 23.90
N ASP A 474 19.71 22.61 23.13
CA ASP A 474 19.82 23.88 22.39
C ASP A 474 18.78 24.00 21.27
N GLU A 475 18.51 22.91 20.53
CA GLU A 475 17.46 22.88 19.50
C GLU A 475 16.07 23.03 20.11
N THR A 476 15.84 22.39 21.26
CA THR A 476 14.57 22.48 21.99
C THR A 476 14.35 23.91 22.49
N GLN A 477 15.38 24.55 23.04
CA GLN A 477 15.31 25.93 23.49
C GLN A 477 15.03 26.90 22.33
N ALA A 478 15.69 26.71 21.18
CA ALA A 478 15.47 27.54 20.00
C ALA A 478 14.03 27.44 19.47
N LEU A 479 13.42 26.25 19.51
CA LEU A 479 12.01 26.05 19.16
C LEU A 479 11.07 26.73 20.16
N ILE A 480 11.33 26.61 21.46
CA ILE A 480 10.51 27.26 22.49
C ILE A 480 10.55 28.78 22.33
N GLN A 481 11.74 29.34 22.11
CA GLN A 481 11.91 30.77 21.89
C GLN A 481 11.11 31.24 20.66
N TYR A 482 11.13 30.47 19.57
CA TYR A 482 10.34 30.80 18.39
C TYR A 482 8.82 30.75 18.64
N ILE A 483 8.34 29.76 19.42
CA ILE A 483 6.93 29.69 19.84
C ILE A 483 6.54 30.91 20.68
N GLN A 484 7.43 31.38 21.55
CA GLN A 484 7.23 32.59 22.35
C GLN A 484 7.19 33.85 21.48
N GLU A 485 8.13 33.99 20.53
CA GLU A 485 8.18 35.14 19.59
C GLU A 485 6.93 35.24 18.72
N LEU A 486 6.38 34.10 18.29
CA LEU A 486 5.10 34.05 17.58
C LEU A 486 3.91 34.46 18.46
N SER A 487 4.02 34.30 19.78
CA SER A 487 2.94 34.66 20.71
C SER A 487 3.01 36.13 21.15
N ASP A 488 4.19 36.75 21.10
CA ASP A 488 4.41 38.17 21.43
C ASP A 488 4.24 39.12 20.23
N SER A 489 4.04 38.58 19.02
CA SER A 489 3.79 39.35 17.80
C SER A 489 2.31 39.80 17.76
N PRO A 490 2.02 41.12 17.62
CA PRO A 490 0.68 41.70 17.84
C PRO A 490 -0.38 41.35 16.78
#